data_AF-S4RTH1-F1
#
_entry.id   AF-S4RTH1-F1
#
_cell.length_a   1.000
_cell.length_b   1.000
_cell.length_c   1.000
_cell.angle_alpha   90.00
_cell.angle_beta   90.00
_cell.angle_gamma   90.00
#
_symmetry.space_group_name_H-M   'P 1'
#
loop_
_entity.id
_entity.type
_entity.pdbx_description
1 polymer ?
#
loop_
_entity_poly.entity_id
_entity_poly.type
_entity_poly.pdbx_seq_one_letter_code
_entity_poly.pdbx_strand_id
1 'polypeptide(L)'
;AGPFTDVVTTNLKLTNPSERRVVFKVKTTAPRRYCVRPNSGILEAGSSINVSVMLQPFDYDPNEKSKHKFMVQTMFAPQDTSDMDAV
;
A
#
# COMPACT_ATOMS: atom_id res chain seq x y z
N ALA A 1 17.24 -11.53 -9.22
CA ALA A 1 16.04 -11.28 -10.04
C ALA A 1 15.22 -12.54 -10.03
N GLY A 2 14.01 -12.51 -9.48
CA GLY A 2 13.11 -13.67 -9.53
C GLY A 2 12.47 -13.77 -10.92
N PRO A 3 11.97 -14.93 -11.31
CA PRO A 3 11.03 -14.97 -12.43
C PRO A 3 9.79 -14.14 -12.03
N PHE A 4 9.39 -13.20 -12.89
CA PHE A 4 8.17 -12.41 -12.71
C PHE A 4 6.96 -13.10 -13.37
N THR A 5 7.00 -14.43 -13.45
CA THR A 5 5.97 -15.29 -14.04
C THR A 5 4.83 -15.60 -13.07
N ASP A 6 5.03 -15.35 -11.78
CA ASP A 6 4.07 -15.55 -10.70
C ASP A 6 3.92 -14.27 -9.88
N VAL A 7 2.89 -14.23 -9.02
CA VAL A 7 2.65 -13.10 -8.13
C VAL A 7 3.82 -12.96 -7.14
N VAL A 8 4.45 -11.79 -7.12
CA VAL A 8 5.52 -11.46 -6.16
C VAL A 8 4.99 -10.51 -5.11
N THR A 9 5.06 -10.91 -3.83
CA THR A 9 4.53 -10.12 -2.71
C THR A 9 5.66 -9.51 -1.89
N THR A 10 5.53 -8.23 -1.54
CA THR A 10 6.37 -7.52 -0.57
C THR A 10 5.49 -6.85 0.48
N ASN A 11 5.93 -6.82 1.74
CA ASN A 11 5.21 -6.17 2.83
C ASN A 11 5.77 -4.78 3.11
N LEU A 12 4.89 -3.78 3.11
CA LEU A 12 5.15 -2.42 3.57
C LEU A 12 4.54 -2.26 4.96
N LYS A 13 5.38 -2.15 6.00
CA LYS A 13 4.93 -1.88 7.36
C LYS A 13 4.70 -0.39 7.55
N LEU A 14 3.48 0.00 7.90
CA LEU A 14 3.13 1.36 8.30
C LEU A 14 2.95 1.39 9.81
N THR A 15 3.64 2.31 10.48
CA THR A 15 3.54 2.51 11.93
C THR A 15 3.00 3.92 12.18
N ASN A 16 2.00 4.05 13.04
CA ASN A 16 1.50 5.33 13.53
C ASN A 16 2.14 5.65 14.89
N PRO A 17 3.19 6.50 14.96
CA PRO A 17 3.81 6.87 16.23
C PRO A 17 3.04 7.96 16.99
N SER A 18 1.92 8.47 16.44
CA SER A 18 1.15 9.54 17.07
C SER A 18 0.11 9.01 18.07
N GLU A 19 -0.41 9.92 18.89
CA GLU A 19 -1.49 9.66 19.86
C GLU A 19 -2.90 9.77 19.25
N ARG A 20 -2.99 10.04 17.94
CA ARG A 20 -4.27 10.21 17.23
C ARG A 20 -4.42 9.14 16.16
N ARG A 21 -5.66 8.79 15.84
CA ARG A 21 -5.97 7.94 14.67
C ARG A 21 -5.50 8.63 13.39
N VAL A 22 -4.88 7.86 12.50
CA VAL A 22 -4.40 8.33 11.19
C VAL A 22 -5.04 7.47 10.11
N VAL A 23 -5.65 8.10 9.11
CA VAL A 23 -6.12 7.38 7.92
C VAL A 23 -5.03 7.39 6.85
N PHE A 24 -4.94 6.32 6.08
CA PHE A 24 -3.98 6.19 4.99
C PHE A 24 -4.63 5.72 3.69
N LYS A 25 -4.02 6.10 2.56
CA LYS A 25 -4.31 5.59 1.21
C LYS A 25 -3.00 5.36 0.47
N VAL A 26 -2.82 4.17 -0.08
CA VAL A 26 -1.69 3.79 -0.93
C VAL A 26 -2.10 3.95 -2.39
N LYS A 27 -1.31 4.71 -3.15
CA LYS A 27 -1.49 4.96 -4.58
C LYS A 27 -0.24 4.53 -5.33
N THR A 28 -0.39 4.12 -6.60
CA THR A 28 0.72 3.71 -7.46
C THR A 28 0.56 4.31 -8.86
N THR A 29 1.68 4.56 -9.55
CA THR A 29 1.69 4.97 -10.96
C THR A 29 1.43 3.82 -11.92
N ALA A 30 1.35 2.57 -11.44
CA ALA A 30 1.12 1.39 -12.26
C ALA A 30 0.00 0.48 -11.69
N PRO A 31 -1.25 0.98 -11.56
CA PRO A 31 -2.34 0.25 -10.90
C PRO A 31 -2.70 -1.09 -11.56
N ARG A 32 -2.40 -1.26 -12.85
CA ARG A 32 -2.60 -2.54 -13.56
C ARG A 32 -1.56 -3.60 -13.19
N ARG A 33 -0.37 -3.19 -12.73
CA ARG A 33 0.73 -4.10 -12.40
C ARG A 33 0.72 -4.52 -10.92
N TYR A 34 0.06 -3.76 -10.04
CA TYR A 34 0.12 -4.01 -8.61
C TYR A 34 -1.27 -4.11 -7.98
N CYS A 35 -1.46 -5.16 -7.19
CA CYS A 35 -2.54 -5.24 -6.22
C CYS A 35 -1.99 -4.83 -4.84
N VAL A 36 -2.72 -3.99 -4.11
CA VAL A 36 -2.32 -3.52 -2.77
C VAL A 36 -3.42 -3.86 -1.77
N ARG A 37 -3.10 -4.56 -0.68
CA ARG A 37 -4.05 -4.93 0.36
C ARG A 37 -3.48 -4.78 1.78
N PRO A 38 -4.16 -4.05 2.69
CA PRO A 38 -5.19 -3.05 2.38
C PRO A 38 -4.60 -1.85 1.62
N ASN A 39 -5.35 -1.28 0.66
CA ASN A 39 -4.91 -0.06 -0.04
C ASN A 39 -5.32 1.23 0.70
N SER A 40 -6.24 1.15 1.66
CA SER A 40 -6.57 2.21 2.61
C SER A 40 -7.00 1.62 3.94
N GLY A 41 -6.94 2.43 4.99
CA GLY A 41 -7.46 2.06 6.29
C GLY A 41 -7.21 3.14 7.33
N ILE A 42 -7.56 2.81 8.57
CA ILE A 42 -7.31 3.62 9.76
C ILE A 42 -6.25 2.90 10.59
N LEU A 43 -5.25 3.63 11.06
CA LEU A 43 -4.24 3.20 12.02
C LEU A 43 -4.54 3.85 13.37
N GLU A 44 -4.78 3.02 14.37
CA GLU A 44 -4.91 3.45 15.76
C GLU A 44 -3.59 4.06 16.29
N ALA A 45 -3.69 4.84 17.35
CA ALA A 45 -2.54 5.43 18.02
C ALA A 45 -1.52 4.36 18.45
N GLY A 46 -0.24 4.56 18.14
CA GLY A 46 0.84 3.61 18.45
C GLY A 46 0.82 2.28 17.68
N SER A 47 -0.17 2.05 16.81
CA SER A 47 -0.34 0.76 16.12
C SER A 47 0.48 0.66 14.84
N SER A 48 0.58 -0.56 14.29
CA SER A 48 1.21 -0.83 13.01
C SER A 48 0.36 -1.78 12.16
N ILE A 49 0.44 -1.64 10.85
CA ILE A 49 -0.19 -2.54 9.88
C ILE A 49 0.80 -2.95 8.80
N ASN A 50 0.67 -4.18 8.30
CA ASN A 50 1.40 -4.64 7.13
C ASN A 50 0.50 -4.51 5.90
N VAL A 51 0.95 -3.72 4.93
CA VAL A 51 0.32 -3.61 3.62
C VAL A 51 1.05 -4.54 2.65
N SER A 52 0.33 -5.50 2.08
CA SER A 52 0.84 -6.39 1.05
C SER A 52 0.78 -5.71 -0.32
N VAL A 53 1.94 -5.52 -0.94
CA VAL A 53 2.09 -5.06 -2.32
C VAL A 53 2.42 -6.26 -3.18
N MET A 54 1.50 -6.62 -4.07
CA MET A 54 1.55 -7.81 -4.92
C MET A 54 1.76 -7.38 -6.38
N LEU A 55 2.95 -7.60 -6.91
CA LEU A 55 3.25 -7.44 -8.32
C LEU A 55 2.63 -8.60 -9.10
N GLN A 56 1.76 -8.27 -10.04
CA GLN A 56 1.14 -9.25 -10.94
C GLN A 56 2.18 -9.79 -11.94
N PRO A 57 2.01 -11.03 -12.41
CA PRO A 57 2.88 -11.62 -13.42
C PRO A 57 3.02 -10.75 -14.67
N PHE A 58 4.22 -10.71 -15.26
CA PHE A 58 4.48 -10.07 -16.53
C PHE A 58 5.75 -10.58 -17.22
N ASP A 59 5.81 -10.38 -18.53
CA ASP A 59 7.01 -10.62 -19.32
C ASP A 59 8.08 -9.59 -18.94
N TYR A 60 9.12 -10.04 -18.26
CA TYR A 60 10.20 -9.19 -17.78
C TYR A 60 11.24 -8.93 -18.86
N ASP A 61 11.44 -7.65 -19.20
CA ASP A 61 12.56 -7.20 -20.03
C ASP A 61 13.64 -6.57 -19.14
N PRO A 62 14.88 -7.12 -19.09
CA PRO A 62 15.97 -6.54 -18.31
C PRO A 62 16.41 -5.14 -18.79
N ASN A 63 16.06 -4.74 -20.01
CA ASN A 63 16.32 -3.39 -20.53
C ASN A 63 15.27 -2.37 -20.06
N GLU A 64 14.09 -2.84 -19.63
CA GLU A 64 13.03 -1.98 -19.09
C GLU A 64 13.37 -1.56 -17.66
N LYS A 65 13.79 -0.30 -17.50
CA LYS A 65 13.91 0.29 -16.16
C LYS A 65 12.52 0.59 -15.63
N SER A 66 11.97 -0.31 -14.80
CA SER A 66 10.72 -0.07 -14.08
C SER A 66 10.82 1.19 -13.21
N LYS A 67 10.09 2.26 -13.59
CA LYS A 67 10.02 3.54 -12.87
C LYS A 67 8.72 3.68 -12.06
N HIS A 68 8.11 2.57 -11.67
CA HIS A 68 6.87 2.57 -10.90
C HIS A 68 7.10 3.21 -9.53
N LYS A 69 6.18 4.10 -9.14
CA LYS A 69 6.24 4.81 -7.86
C LYS A 69 5.01 4.48 -7.03
N PHE A 70 5.22 4.40 -5.71
CA PHE A 70 4.15 4.33 -4.72
C PHE A 70 4.12 5.61 -3.91
N MET A 71 2.92 6.03 -3.50
CA MET A 71 2.69 7.14 -2.61
C MET A 71 1.78 6.67 -1.48
N VAL A 72 2.21 6.90 -0.23
CA VAL A 72 1.37 6.71 0.95
C VAL A 72 0.88 8.08 1.37
N GLN A 73 -0.40 8.34 1.16
CA GLN A 73 -1.05 9.58 1.60
C GLN A 73 -1.66 9.34 2.97
N THR A 74 -1.41 10.24 3.91
CA THR A 74 -1.93 10.15 5.28
C THR A 74 -2.60 11.45 5.71
N MET A 75 -3.54 11.35 6.64
CA MET A 75 -4.11 12.49 7.35
C MET A 75 -4.60 12.04 8.74
N PHE A 76 -4.67 12.95 9.70
CA PHE A 76 -5.33 12.65 10.97
C PHE A 76 -6.81 12.36 10.73
N ALA A 77 -7.32 11.32 11.39
CA ALA A 77 -8.74 10.99 11.32
C ALA A 77 -9.57 12.12 11.94
N PRO A 78 -10.68 12.54 11.29
CA PRO A 78 -11.70 13.38 11.90
C PRO A 78 -12.25 12.77 13.19
N GLN A 79 -12.82 13.59 14.07
CA GLN A 79 -13.43 13.09 15.31
C GLN A 79 -14.63 12.16 15.03
N ASP A 80 -15.34 12.39 13.92
CA ASP A 80 -16.58 11.69 13.56
C ASP A 80 -16.41 10.53 12.56
N THR A 81 -15.19 10.13 12.21
CA THR A 81 -14.99 8.94 11.36
C THR A 81 -15.27 7.67 12.17
N SER A 82 -16.53 7.26 12.21
CA SER A 82 -16.97 5.87 12.31
C SER A 82 -16.95 5.28 10.91
N ASP A 83 -16.12 4.26 10.70
CA ASP A 83 -16.09 3.43 9.50
C ASP A 83 -15.73 4.16 8.20
N MET A 84 -14.43 4.19 7.90
CA MET A 84 -14.00 4.37 6.52
C MET A 84 -14.32 3.06 5.79
N ASP A 85 -15.58 2.92 5.36
CA ASP A 85 -16.10 1.74 4.66
C ASP A 85 -15.18 1.34 3.52
N ALA A 86 -14.78 0.08 3.58
CA ALA A 86 -14.01 -0.57 2.54
C ALA A 86 -14.88 -0.72 1.29
N VAL A 87 -14.75 0.23 0.36
CA VAL A 87 -15.09 0.01 -1.07
C VAL A 87 -13.96 -0.75 -1.76
#